data_AF-A0A947CDC5-F1
#
_entry.id   AF-A0A947CDC5-F1
#
_cell.length_a   1.000
_cell.length_b   1.000
_cell.length_c   1.000
_cell.angle_alpha   90.00
_cell.angle_beta   90.00
_cell.angle_gamma   90.00
#
_symmetry.space_group_name_H-M   'P 1'
#
loop_
_entity.id
_entity.type
_entity.pdbx_description
1 polymer ?
#
loop_
_entity_poly.entity_id
_entity_poly.type
_entity_poly.pdbx_seq_one_letter_code
_entity_poly.pdbx_strand_id
1 'polypeptide(L)'
;TQNPVDLDYKALSNAGTWFLGRLQTERDKNRVMDGLDGAAAFNESGLDRREMDRLLGGLESRMFLLNNVHEDGPVLFRTRWAMSYLRGPMARPEIRRLMEPRRSVVSDPVDRGASGRPERSTEPPAPEGAGASAAPDVVRPVVPPGVEEAFVRRRTAGAEGPYRPALLAEVDLHYARAALKLDHWKRAVYVSLLPSDVPPNPWDTAVAYPALELSADPEAGIPFGELPGAAARPGSYRSWKSALKSHLYQNQPLELRRCAPLKVVSEAGESEGDFRVRVREAARDARDLELDKLRDRYATKLARIDAKIRKAEEKVDREESQYSQQKMQTAISVGASVLDAFLGRKKLSRTSMGRATTAMRGAGRASRERDDIRRAEESLETLLQQKTEMEEEFASETTTLRDRFEPDGLEIETVTVAPRKADIAVQRLVLAWLPGPVDA
;
A
#
# COMPACT_ATOMS: atom_id res chain seq x y z
N THR A 1 -17.22 0.04 4.86
CA THR A 1 -17.38 0.63 3.50
C THR A 1 -18.58 1.58 3.49
N GLN A 2 -18.59 2.59 2.62
CA GLN A 2 -19.79 3.42 2.34
C GLN A 2 -20.54 2.95 1.09
N ASN A 3 -19.93 2.10 0.26
CA ASN A 3 -20.58 1.54 -0.92
C ASN A 3 -21.06 0.10 -0.60
N PRO A 4 -22.37 -0.08 -0.41
CA PRO A 4 -22.96 -1.35 -0.02
C PRO A 4 -22.87 -2.42 -1.12
N VAL A 5 -22.70 -2.02 -2.39
CA VAL A 5 -22.58 -2.96 -3.53
C VAL A 5 -21.25 -3.72 -3.53
N ASP A 6 -20.22 -3.15 -2.89
CA ASP A 6 -18.87 -3.71 -2.87
C ASP A 6 -18.69 -4.79 -1.78
N LEU A 7 -19.73 -5.10 -1.02
CA LEU A 7 -19.68 -6.07 0.07
C LEU A 7 -20.60 -7.27 -0.22
N ASP A 8 -20.05 -8.48 -0.13
CA ASP A 8 -20.89 -9.68 -0.02
C ASP A 8 -21.48 -9.72 1.38
N TYR A 9 -22.77 -9.42 1.51
CA TYR A 9 -23.46 -9.41 2.80
C TYR A 9 -23.55 -10.79 3.45
N LYS A 10 -23.33 -11.88 2.71
CA LYS A 10 -23.13 -13.22 3.29
C LYS A 10 -21.81 -13.33 4.04
N ALA A 11 -20.80 -12.52 3.71
CA ALA A 11 -19.57 -12.50 4.49
C ALA A 11 -19.78 -11.88 5.89
N LEU A 12 -20.80 -11.04 6.08
CA LEU A 12 -21.16 -10.54 7.41
C LEU A 12 -21.67 -11.65 8.34
N SER A 13 -22.29 -12.71 7.80
CA SER A 13 -22.76 -13.83 8.64
C SER A 13 -21.61 -14.61 9.26
N ASN A 14 -20.44 -14.61 8.61
CA ASN A 14 -19.25 -15.30 9.08
C ASN A 14 -18.34 -14.40 9.93
N ALA A 15 -18.64 -13.10 10.02
CA ALA A 15 -17.86 -12.14 10.79
C ALA A 15 -18.32 -12.16 12.26
N GLY A 16 -17.44 -12.57 13.18
CA GLY A 16 -17.73 -12.58 14.62
C GLY A 16 -17.95 -11.20 15.24
N THR A 17 -17.56 -10.13 14.57
CA THR A 17 -17.84 -8.75 15.00
C THR A 17 -18.11 -7.87 13.79
N TRP A 18 -19.20 -7.11 13.83
CA TRP A 18 -19.54 -6.15 12.77
C TRP A 18 -20.20 -4.90 13.32
N PHE A 19 -20.09 -3.82 12.53
CA PHE A 19 -20.53 -2.47 12.87
C PHE A 19 -21.37 -1.91 11.72
N LEU A 20 -22.67 -1.72 11.93
CA LEU A 20 -23.59 -1.16 10.94
C LEU A 20 -23.92 0.29 11.29
N GLY A 21 -23.51 1.21 10.41
CA GLY A 21 -23.92 2.61 10.49
C GLY A 21 -25.25 2.86 9.80
N ARG A 22 -25.68 4.12 9.77
CA ARG A 22 -26.90 4.54 9.07
C ARG A 22 -26.85 4.18 7.58
N LEU A 23 -27.83 3.39 7.13
CA LEU A 23 -28.02 3.03 5.73
C LEU A 23 -28.88 4.11 5.03
N GLN A 24 -28.48 4.51 3.83
CA GLN A 24 -29.13 5.63 3.13
C GLN A 24 -30.34 5.21 2.30
N THR A 25 -30.37 3.96 1.82
CA THR A 25 -31.43 3.47 0.94
C THR A 25 -32.09 2.21 1.51
N GLU A 26 -33.39 2.05 1.24
CA GLU A 26 -34.16 0.85 1.60
C GLU A 26 -33.59 -0.42 0.93
N ARG A 27 -32.98 -0.29 -0.25
CA ARG A 27 -32.35 -1.41 -0.95
C ARG A 27 -31.14 -1.95 -0.19
N ASP A 28 -30.33 -1.07 0.38
CA ASP A 28 -29.15 -1.44 1.16
C ASP A 28 -29.54 -2.02 2.51
N LYS A 29 -30.59 -1.46 3.11
CA LYS A 29 -31.23 -2.01 4.31
C LYS A 29 -31.66 -3.45 4.07
N ASN A 30 -32.46 -3.70 3.04
CA ASN A 30 -32.94 -5.06 2.73
C ASN A 30 -31.79 -6.05 2.46
N ARG A 31 -30.74 -5.63 1.75
CA ARG A 31 -29.57 -6.48 1.48
C ARG A 31 -28.79 -6.87 2.74
N VAL A 32 -28.60 -5.91 3.65
CA VAL A 32 -27.98 -6.17 4.96
C VAL A 32 -28.85 -7.15 5.74
N MET A 33 -30.15 -6.92 5.80
CA MET A 33 -31.11 -7.78 6.49
C MET A 33 -31.08 -9.22 5.93
N ASP A 34 -31.04 -9.37 4.61
CA ASP A 34 -30.98 -10.69 3.96
C ASP A 34 -29.64 -11.42 4.21
N GLY A 35 -28.54 -10.68 4.37
CA GLY A 35 -27.25 -11.24 4.78
C GLY A 35 -27.22 -11.67 6.25
N LEU A 36 -27.91 -10.93 7.13
CA LEU A 36 -28.01 -11.23 8.55
C LEU A 36 -28.98 -12.38 8.87
N ASP A 37 -30.05 -12.54 8.09
CA ASP A 37 -30.96 -13.70 8.22
C ASP A 37 -30.23 -15.04 7.96
N GLY A 38 -29.23 -15.03 7.07
CA GLY A 38 -28.33 -16.18 6.88
C GLY A 38 -27.42 -16.44 8.09
N ALA A 39 -27.12 -15.42 8.88
CA ALA A 39 -26.31 -15.49 10.11
C ALA A 39 -27.12 -15.93 11.33
N ALA A 40 -28.39 -15.54 11.40
CA ALA A 40 -29.30 -15.88 12.49
C ALA A 40 -29.58 -17.40 12.59
N ALA A 41 -29.27 -18.16 11.53
CA ALA A 41 -29.30 -19.63 11.57
C ALA A 41 -28.16 -20.25 12.41
N PHE A 42 -27.10 -19.49 12.73
CA PHE A 42 -25.90 -19.97 13.43
C PHE A 42 -25.76 -19.50 14.89
N ASN A 43 -26.55 -18.50 15.32
CA ASN A 43 -26.51 -18.00 16.70
C ASN A 43 -27.80 -18.39 17.45
N GLU A 44 -27.67 -18.99 18.64
CA GLU A 44 -28.81 -19.35 19.52
C GLU A 44 -29.60 -18.13 20.01
N SER A 45 -29.02 -16.94 19.94
CA SER A 45 -29.66 -15.64 20.12
C SER A 45 -30.31 -15.18 18.82
N GLY A 46 -31.45 -15.77 18.47
CA GLY A 46 -32.23 -15.42 17.28
C GLY A 46 -32.49 -13.91 17.19
N LEU A 47 -31.83 -13.23 16.24
CA LEU A 47 -32.01 -11.81 15.99
C LEU A 47 -33.39 -11.59 15.35
N ASP A 48 -34.33 -10.94 16.05
CA ASP A 48 -35.65 -10.62 15.47
C ASP A 48 -35.49 -9.60 14.33
N ARG A 49 -35.80 -10.05 13.11
CA ARG A 49 -35.75 -9.23 11.88
C ARG A 49 -36.51 -7.91 12.05
N ARG A 50 -37.63 -7.90 12.79
CA ARG A 50 -38.43 -6.68 13.01
C ARG A 50 -37.74 -5.69 13.94
N GLU A 51 -37.08 -6.19 14.97
CA GLU A 51 -36.33 -5.36 15.91
C GLU A 51 -35.12 -4.72 15.23
N MET A 52 -34.37 -5.51 14.47
CA MET A 52 -33.23 -5.05 13.68
C MET A 52 -33.63 -4.00 12.63
N ASP A 53 -34.77 -4.20 11.95
CA ASP A 53 -35.31 -3.22 10.99
C ASP A 53 -35.64 -1.87 11.65
N ARG A 54 -36.18 -1.92 12.88
CA ARG A 54 -36.47 -0.72 13.70
C ARG A 54 -35.18 -0.04 14.15
N LEU A 55 -34.19 -0.80 14.62
CA LEU A 55 -32.90 -0.26 15.09
C LEU A 55 -32.14 0.40 13.95
N LEU A 56 -32.00 -0.27 12.80
CA LEU A 56 -31.30 0.27 11.62
C LEU A 56 -32.02 1.49 11.03
N GLY A 57 -33.36 1.50 11.01
CA GLY A 57 -34.15 2.65 10.58
C GLY A 57 -34.00 3.87 11.49
N GLY A 58 -33.73 3.64 12.78
CA GLY A 58 -33.55 4.69 13.80
C GLY A 58 -32.12 5.23 13.95
N LEU A 59 -31.14 4.72 13.19
CA LEU A 59 -29.75 5.16 13.33
C LEU A 59 -29.55 6.62 12.89
N GLU A 60 -29.13 7.45 13.83
CA GLU A 60 -28.68 8.83 13.58
C GLU A 60 -27.24 8.86 13.06
N SER A 61 -26.80 10.06 12.66
CA SER A 61 -25.42 10.27 12.24
C SER A 61 -24.45 9.90 13.37
N ARG A 62 -23.42 9.10 13.05
CA ARG A 62 -22.35 8.66 13.98
C ARG A 62 -22.83 7.70 15.09
N MET A 63 -24.01 7.10 14.92
CA MET A 63 -24.42 5.93 15.68
C MET A 63 -24.20 4.66 14.85
N PHE A 64 -23.83 3.59 15.54
CA PHE A 64 -23.53 2.30 14.95
C PHE A 64 -24.17 1.21 15.79
N LEU A 65 -24.71 0.22 15.10
CA LEU A 65 -25.12 -1.04 15.71
C LEU A 65 -23.95 -2.01 15.66
N LEU A 66 -23.47 -2.41 16.83
CA LEU A 66 -22.42 -3.41 17.01
C LEU A 66 -23.06 -4.75 17.30
N ASN A 67 -22.64 -5.79 16.58
CA ASN A 67 -22.84 -7.16 16.99
C ASN A 67 -21.49 -7.80 17.26
N ASN A 68 -21.39 -8.49 18.39
CA ASN A 68 -20.23 -9.27 18.78
C ASN A 68 -20.73 -10.63 19.26
N VAL A 69 -20.18 -11.72 18.72
CA VAL A 69 -20.56 -13.09 19.11
C VAL A 69 -20.29 -13.42 20.58
N HIS A 70 -19.49 -12.61 21.26
CA HIS A 70 -19.18 -12.76 22.69
C HIS A 70 -20.12 -11.98 23.61
N GLU A 71 -21.09 -11.24 23.07
CA GLU A 71 -22.06 -10.43 23.83
C GLU A 71 -23.48 -10.98 23.67
N ASP A 72 -24.36 -10.73 24.63
CA ASP A 72 -25.72 -11.28 24.66
C ASP A 72 -26.65 -10.76 23.55
N GLY A 73 -26.27 -9.68 22.87
CA GLY A 73 -27.02 -9.13 21.75
C GLY A 73 -26.42 -7.86 21.16
N PRO A 74 -27.05 -7.29 20.11
CA PRO A 74 -26.56 -6.09 19.45
C PRO A 74 -26.62 -4.87 20.36
N VAL A 75 -25.55 -4.07 20.37
CA VAL A 75 -25.44 -2.87 21.19
C VAL A 75 -25.34 -1.64 20.28
N LEU A 76 -26.11 -0.61 20.60
CA LEU A 76 -25.95 0.70 19.98
C LEU A 76 -24.81 1.45 20.68
N PHE A 77 -23.86 1.94 19.90
CA PHE A 77 -22.85 2.83 20.41
C PHE A 77 -22.66 4.03 19.47
N ARG A 78 -22.14 5.10 20.05
CA ARG A 78 -21.80 6.34 19.35
C ARG A 78 -20.29 6.52 19.38
N THR A 79 -19.76 7.13 18.34
CA THR A 79 -18.33 7.47 18.31
C THR A 79 -18.02 8.48 19.42
N ARG A 80 -17.03 8.18 20.27
CA ARG A 80 -16.43 9.18 21.16
C ARG A 80 -15.72 10.26 20.34
N TRP A 81 -15.41 11.41 20.94
CA TRP A 81 -14.55 12.40 20.29
C TRP A 81 -13.22 11.77 19.88
N ALA A 82 -13.02 11.56 18.58
CA ALA A 82 -11.72 11.19 18.04
C ALA A 82 -10.88 12.46 17.96
N MET A 83 -9.89 12.59 18.84
CA MET A 83 -8.85 13.60 18.67
C MET A 83 -8.05 13.26 17.42
N SER A 84 -8.25 14.03 16.35
CA SER A 84 -7.38 13.99 15.19
C SER A 84 -6.25 15.00 15.42
N TYR A 85 -5.07 14.51 15.78
CA TYR A 85 -3.86 15.33 15.86
C TYR A 85 -3.44 15.92 14.50
N LEU A 86 -3.98 15.36 13.41
CA LEU A 86 -3.81 15.80 12.04
C LEU A 86 -5.18 16.13 11.42
N ARG A 87 -5.98 16.97 12.09
CA ARG A 87 -7.19 17.53 11.47
C ARG A 87 -6.76 18.24 10.19
N GLY A 88 -7.25 17.75 9.05
CA GLY A 88 -7.00 18.36 7.74
C GLY A 88 -7.45 19.83 7.67
N PRO A 89 -7.38 20.47 6.49
CA PRO A 89 -7.61 21.92 6.36
C PRO A 89 -8.97 22.33 6.93
N MET A 90 -8.99 23.38 7.77
CA MET A 90 -10.22 23.91 8.37
C MET A 90 -11.20 24.35 7.29
N ALA A 91 -12.48 23.99 7.46
CA ALA A 91 -13.51 24.42 6.53
C ALA A 91 -13.77 25.93 6.66
N ARG A 92 -14.23 26.59 5.59
CA ARG A 92 -14.54 28.04 5.58
C ARG A 92 -15.39 28.52 6.78
N PRO A 93 -16.43 27.80 7.25
CA PRO A 93 -17.20 28.21 8.43
C PRO A 93 -16.38 28.19 9.73
N GLU A 94 -15.42 27.27 9.85
CA GLU A 94 -14.57 27.09 11.01
C GLU A 94 -13.50 28.18 11.07
N ILE A 95 -12.92 28.53 9.92
CA ILE A 95 -12.03 29.69 9.77
C ILE A 95 -12.77 30.97 10.15
N ARG A 96 -14.02 31.13 9.71
CA ARG A 96 -14.85 32.31 10.04
C ARG A 96 -15.05 32.43 11.55
N ARG A 97 -15.44 31.33 12.21
CA ARG A 97 -15.62 31.27 13.67
C ARG A 97 -14.32 31.56 14.43
N LEU A 98 -13.17 31.13 13.92
CA LEU A 98 -11.86 31.39 14.53
C LEU A 98 -11.43 32.87 14.37
N MET A 99 -11.78 33.48 13.24
CA MET A 99 -11.38 34.87 12.92
C MET A 99 -12.33 35.92 13.50
N GLU A 100 -13.54 35.53 13.90
CA GLU A 100 -14.58 36.42 14.44
C GLU A 100 -14.09 37.29 15.63
N PRO A 101 -13.38 36.75 16.64
CA PRO A 101 -12.86 37.55 17.75
C PRO A 101 -11.65 38.43 17.38
N ARG A 102 -10.96 38.12 16.28
CA ARG A 102 -9.78 38.88 15.80
C ARG A 102 -10.17 40.03 14.89
N ARG A 103 -11.37 39.97 14.30
CA ARG A 103 -11.86 40.99 13.37
C ARG A 103 -12.36 42.23 14.09
N SER A 104 -12.86 42.08 15.32
CA SER A 104 -13.28 43.21 16.17
C SER A 104 -12.11 44.04 16.69
N VAL A 105 -10.92 43.47 16.81
CA VAL A 105 -9.70 44.17 17.26
C VAL A 105 -9.07 45.02 16.16
N VAL A 106 -9.36 44.73 14.89
CA VAL A 106 -8.81 45.46 13.72
C VAL A 106 -9.72 46.62 13.28
N SER A 107 -10.92 46.74 13.87
CA SER A 107 -11.94 47.71 13.47
C SER A 107 -12.06 48.93 14.39
N ASP A 108 -11.10 49.20 15.27
CA ASP A 108 -11.04 50.50 15.96
C ASP A 108 -10.41 51.56 15.04
N PRO A 109 -11.13 52.64 14.67
CA PRO A 109 -10.57 53.71 13.86
C PRO A 109 -9.68 54.58 14.74
N VAL A 110 -8.40 54.66 14.41
CA VAL A 110 -7.48 55.66 14.99
C VAL A 110 -7.94 57.04 14.54
N ASP A 111 -8.37 57.81 15.53
CA ASP A 111 -8.81 59.20 15.46
C ASP A 111 -7.69 60.11 14.89
N ARG A 112 -8.02 60.88 13.85
CA ARG A 112 -7.12 61.87 13.24
C ARG A 112 -7.20 63.17 14.05
N GLY A 113 -6.33 63.31 15.05
CA GLY A 113 -6.10 64.55 15.77
C GLY A 113 -5.17 65.50 14.99
N ALA A 114 -5.70 66.64 14.60
CA ALA A 114 -4.98 67.78 14.05
C ALA A 114 -4.32 68.66 15.14
N SER A 115 -3.36 69.48 14.71
CA SER A 115 -2.83 70.72 15.32
C SER A 115 -1.50 70.62 16.08
N GLY A 116 -0.55 71.49 15.69
CA GLY A 116 0.59 71.87 16.53
C GLY A 116 1.89 72.19 15.80
N ARG A 117 1.97 73.33 15.10
CA ARG A 117 3.23 74.01 14.74
C ARG A 117 3.78 74.71 16.01
N PRO A 118 5.11 74.80 16.22
CA PRO A 118 5.85 76.03 15.89
C PRO A 118 7.24 75.71 15.28
N GLU A 119 7.66 76.35 14.18
CA GLU A 119 8.36 77.65 14.09
C GLU A 119 9.79 77.70 14.67
N ARG A 120 10.69 78.15 13.78
CA ARG A 120 12.15 78.22 13.87
C ARG A 120 12.60 79.39 14.73
N SER A 121 13.77 79.24 15.35
CA SER A 121 14.73 80.34 15.57
C SER A 121 16.15 79.78 15.64
N THR A 122 17.09 80.64 15.27
CA THR A 122 18.43 80.42 14.72
C THR A 122 19.57 80.57 15.73
N GLU A 123 20.70 79.91 15.40
CA GLU A 123 22.11 80.29 15.63
C GLU A 123 22.84 79.97 16.97
N PRO A 124 24.20 79.85 16.96
CA PRO A 124 24.94 78.71 17.52
C PRO A 124 25.86 79.09 18.69
N PRO A 125 26.58 78.12 19.28
CA PRO A 125 28.04 78.17 19.10
C PRO A 125 28.72 76.78 18.97
N ALA A 126 29.92 76.79 18.42
CA ALA A 126 30.94 75.75 18.53
C ALA A 126 32.25 76.44 19.01
N PRO A 127 33.35 75.73 19.34
CA PRO A 127 33.53 74.28 19.57
C PRO A 127 34.24 73.98 20.91
N GLU A 128 34.31 72.71 21.32
CA GLU A 128 35.53 72.02 21.80
C GLU A 128 35.19 70.69 22.53
N GLY A 129 36.00 69.66 22.27
CA GLY A 129 36.22 68.60 23.27
C GLY A 129 35.77 67.17 22.94
N ALA A 130 36.37 66.57 21.92
CA ALA A 130 36.86 65.17 21.87
C ALA A 130 36.03 64.02 22.48
N GLY A 131 35.69 63.05 21.60
CA GLY A 131 36.00 61.64 21.90
C GLY A 131 34.82 60.74 22.25
N ALA A 132 33.96 60.43 21.28
CA ALA A 132 33.30 59.14 21.22
C ALA A 132 33.10 58.76 19.75
N SER A 133 33.89 57.79 19.29
CA SER A 133 33.74 57.17 17.97
C SER A 133 32.37 56.51 17.89
N ALA A 134 31.40 57.19 17.27
CA ALA A 134 30.17 56.56 16.83
C ALA A 134 30.55 55.48 15.81
N ALA A 135 30.20 54.23 16.12
CA ALA A 135 30.21 53.15 15.14
C ALA A 135 29.42 53.60 13.89
N PRO A 136 29.85 53.21 12.68
CA PRO A 136 29.17 53.68 11.47
C PRO A 136 27.71 53.21 11.50
N ASP A 137 26.78 54.16 11.41
CA ASP A 137 25.41 53.90 10.97
C ASP A 137 25.49 53.27 9.59
N VAL A 138 25.44 51.93 9.53
CA VAL A 138 25.38 51.21 8.26
C VAL A 138 23.96 51.36 7.73
N VAL A 139 23.79 52.41 6.93
CA VAL A 139 22.54 52.83 6.28
C VAL A 139 21.92 51.65 5.53
N ARG A 140 20.65 51.32 5.85
CA ARG A 140 19.84 50.33 5.12
C ARG A 140 19.91 50.64 3.61
N PRO A 141 20.36 49.69 2.77
CA PRO A 141 20.38 49.89 1.32
C PRO A 141 18.98 50.18 0.78
N VAL A 142 18.87 51.16 -0.12
CA VAL A 142 17.57 51.52 -0.72
C VAL A 142 17.16 50.44 -1.71
N VAL A 143 16.06 49.73 -1.40
CA VAL A 143 15.46 48.76 -2.33
C VAL A 143 14.60 49.51 -3.35
N PRO A 144 14.84 49.32 -4.67
CA PRO A 144 14.06 50.00 -5.69
C PRO A 144 12.58 49.55 -5.70
N PRO A 145 11.65 50.45 -6.09
CA PRO A 145 10.24 50.10 -6.24
C PRO A 145 10.06 48.97 -7.27
N GLY A 146 9.27 47.96 -6.91
CA GLY A 146 9.00 46.77 -7.74
C GLY A 146 9.84 45.54 -7.40
N VAL A 147 10.78 45.65 -6.45
CA VAL A 147 11.42 44.50 -5.81
C VAL A 147 10.78 44.30 -4.44
N GLU A 148 10.20 43.13 -4.21
CA GLU A 148 9.68 42.76 -2.90
C GLU A 148 10.84 42.37 -1.97
N GLU A 149 10.82 42.89 -0.74
CA GLU A 149 11.84 42.69 0.28
C GLU A 149 11.25 41.93 1.47
N ALA A 150 12.04 41.03 2.08
CA ALA A 150 11.67 40.32 3.30
C ALA A 150 12.88 40.09 4.21
N PHE A 151 12.63 39.94 5.50
CA PHE A 151 13.65 39.70 6.53
C PHE A 151 13.44 38.31 7.14
N VAL A 152 14.47 37.48 7.12
CA VAL A 152 14.44 36.18 7.79
C VAL A 152 14.68 36.41 9.28
N ARG A 153 13.83 35.83 10.15
CA ARG A 153 14.04 35.92 11.60
C ARG A 153 15.13 34.97 12.09
N ARG A 154 15.92 35.40 13.07
CA ARG A 154 16.89 34.50 13.74
C ARG A 154 16.17 33.39 14.48
N ARG A 155 16.61 32.13 14.29
CA ARG A 155 16.10 30.97 15.04
C ARG A 155 16.79 30.79 16.40
N THR A 156 18.03 31.26 16.53
CA THR A 156 18.83 31.19 17.75
C THR A 156 19.30 32.58 18.15
N ALA A 157 19.13 32.93 19.43
CA ALA A 157 19.75 34.12 20.00
C ALA A 157 21.27 33.92 20.01
N GLY A 158 22.02 34.85 19.42
CA GLY A 158 23.50 34.78 19.35
C GLY A 158 24.09 34.54 17.95
N ALA A 159 23.29 34.47 16.88
CA ALA A 159 23.82 34.54 15.53
C ALA A 159 24.40 35.96 15.27
N GLU A 160 25.73 36.07 15.31
CA GLU A 160 26.48 37.32 15.16
C GLU A 160 26.77 37.61 13.68
N GLY A 161 26.43 38.81 13.21
CA GLY A 161 26.80 39.27 11.88
C GLY A 161 25.73 40.14 11.21
N PRO A 162 26.11 40.89 10.16
CA PRO A 162 25.18 41.74 9.43
C PRO A 162 24.13 40.92 8.66
N TYR A 163 22.99 41.55 8.38
CA TYR A 163 22.04 41.07 7.39
C TYR A 163 22.71 40.93 6.02
N ARG A 164 22.70 39.74 5.45
CA ARG A 164 23.24 39.50 4.11
C ARG A 164 22.13 39.36 3.07
N PRO A 165 22.27 39.96 1.88
CA PRO A 165 21.27 39.86 0.85
C PRO A 165 21.26 38.47 0.23
N ALA A 166 20.07 38.00 -0.12
CA ALA A 166 19.83 36.72 -0.75
C ALA A 166 18.59 36.76 -1.63
N LEU A 167 18.47 35.78 -2.52
CA LEU A 167 17.20 35.45 -3.15
C LEU A 167 16.48 34.42 -2.29
N LEU A 168 15.20 34.66 -2.05
CA LEU A 168 14.31 33.68 -1.47
C LEU A 168 13.16 33.40 -2.42
N ALA A 169 12.93 32.13 -2.71
CA ALA A 169 11.83 31.68 -3.54
C ALA A 169 10.98 30.63 -2.83
N GLU A 170 9.67 30.88 -2.77
CA GLU A 170 8.67 29.89 -2.38
C GLU A 170 8.16 29.20 -3.64
N VAL A 171 8.31 27.88 -3.70
CA VAL A 171 8.00 27.09 -4.90
C VAL A 171 7.14 25.87 -4.58
N ASP A 172 6.28 25.52 -5.53
CA ASP A 172 5.58 24.25 -5.57
C ASP A 172 6.11 23.44 -6.78
N LEU A 173 6.54 22.21 -6.50
CA LEU A 173 7.06 21.25 -7.47
C LEU A 173 6.07 20.09 -7.61
N HIS A 174 5.69 19.78 -8.84
CA HIS A 174 4.81 18.66 -9.14
C HIS A 174 5.58 17.54 -9.84
N TYR A 175 5.49 16.35 -9.27
CA TYR A 175 6.05 15.13 -9.81
C TYR A 175 4.90 14.22 -10.23
N ALA A 176 4.84 13.91 -11.52
CA ALA A 176 3.81 13.00 -12.04
C ALA A 176 4.37 12.03 -13.06
N ARG A 177 4.07 10.74 -12.87
CA ARG A 177 4.42 9.67 -13.80
C ARG A 177 3.43 8.51 -13.64
N ALA A 178 2.47 8.41 -14.56
CA ALA A 178 1.39 7.43 -14.51
C ALA A 178 1.88 5.97 -14.41
N ALA A 179 2.97 5.62 -15.11
CA ALA A 179 3.58 4.29 -15.05
C ALA A 179 4.07 3.89 -13.65
N LEU A 180 4.37 4.87 -12.79
CA LEU A 180 4.77 4.69 -11.40
C LEU A 180 3.62 4.98 -10.41
N LYS A 181 2.42 5.30 -10.91
CA LYS A 181 1.29 5.80 -10.10
C LYS A 181 1.68 7.00 -9.22
N LEU A 182 2.60 7.83 -9.69
CA LEU A 182 3.09 9.01 -8.99
C LEU A 182 2.27 10.24 -9.38
N ASP A 183 1.72 10.92 -8.37
CA ASP A 183 1.17 12.27 -8.41
C ASP A 183 1.48 12.91 -7.04
N HIS A 184 2.50 13.77 -7.00
CA HIS A 184 3.02 14.33 -5.76
C HIS A 184 3.38 15.81 -5.91
N TRP A 185 2.86 16.63 -5.00
CA TRP A 185 3.22 18.04 -4.87
C TRP A 185 4.14 18.25 -3.66
N LYS A 186 5.27 18.89 -3.90
CA LYS A 186 6.24 19.29 -2.87
C LYS A 186 6.34 20.81 -2.82
N ARG A 187 6.08 21.39 -1.65
CA ARG A 187 6.37 22.79 -1.36
C ARG A 187 7.75 22.92 -0.73
N ALA A 188 8.52 23.91 -1.16
CA ALA A 188 9.83 24.20 -0.59
C ALA A 188 10.17 25.69 -0.68
N VAL A 189 11.07 26.13 0.19
CA VAL A 189 11.66 27.47 0.15
C VAL A 189 13.12 27.32 -0.24
N TYR A 190 13.55 27.97 -1.32
CA TYR A 190 14.95 27.99 -1.73
C TYR A 190 15.55 29.34 -1.39
N VAL A 191 16.72 29.33 -0.76
CA VAL A 191 17.47 30.54 -0.44
C VAL A 191 18.84 30.46 -1.08
N SER A 192 19.23 31.51 -1.79
CA SER A 192 20.59 31.63 -2.30
C SER A 192 21.18 32.98 -1.94
N LEU A 193 22.34 32.97 -1.27
CA LEU A 193 23.06 34.19 -0.95
C LEU A 193 23.45 34.95 -2.21
N LEU A 194 23.40 36.28 -2.14
CA LEU A 194 23.82 37.16 -3.22
C LEU A 194 25.17 37.78 -2.87
N PRO A 195 26.30 37.25 -3.38
CA PRO A 195 27.60 37.90 -3.23
C PRO A 195 27.66 39.20 -4.04
N SER A 196 28.65 40.06 -3.76
CA SER A 196 28.83 41.34 -4.47
C SER A 196 28.96 41.16 -5.98
N ASP A 197 29.65 40.10 -6.43
CA ASP A 197 29.66 39.65 -7.82
C ASP A 197 28.69 38.47 -8.03
N VAL A 198 27.48 38.78 -8.50
CA VAL A 198 26.40 37.78 -8.64
C VAL A 198 26.68 36.87 -9.83
N PRO A 199 26.76 35.54 -9.66
CA PRO A 199 27.04 34.62 -10.76
C PRO A 199 25.89 34.61 -11.78
N PRO A 200 26.14 34.15 -13.03
CA PRO A 200 25.13 34.09 -14.08
C PRO A 200 23.85 33.33 -13.68
N ASN A 201 24.01 32.24 -12.90
CA ASN A 201 22.90 31.56 -12.25
C ASN A 201 23.06 31.67 -10.72
N PRO A 202 22.30 32.55 -10.04
CA PRO A 202 22.42 32.70 -8.60
C PRO A 202 21.91 31.49 -7.82
N TRP A 203 21.26 30.51 -8.46
CA TRP A 203 20.68 29.36 -7.77
C TRP A 203 21.63 28.19 -7.58
N ASP A 204 22.84 28.23 -8.15
CA ASP A 204 23.78 27.10 -8.06
C ASP A 204 24.22 26.79 -6.62
N THR A 205 24.17 27.78 -5.73
CA THR A 205 24.46 27.65 -4.29
C THR A 205 23.20 27.72 -3.43
N ALA A 206 22.02 27.46 -4.02
CA ALA A 206 20.77 27.55 -3.29
C ALA A 206 20.61 26.40 -2.29
N VAL A 207 20.13 26.73 -1.08
CA VAL A 207 19.80 25.78 -0.02
C VAL A 207 18.29 25.70 0.13
N ALA A 208 17.78 24.48 0.29
CA ALA A 208 16.35 24.22 0.47
C ALA A 208 15.98 24.20 1.96
N TYR A 209 14.90 24.90 2.32
CA TYR A 209 14.32 24.94 3.64
C TYR A 209 12.86 24.46 3.58
N PRO A 210 12.37 23.74 4.62
CA PRO A 210 10.98 23.32 4.68
C PRO A 210 10.04 24.53 4.86
N ALA A 211 10.45 25.49 5.69
CA ALA A 211 9.79 26.77 5.89
C ALA A 211 10.78 27.77 6.52
N LEU A 212 10.56 29.06 6.26
CA LEU A 212 11.25 30.16 6.92
C LEU A 212 10.24 31.18 7.43
N GLU A 213 10.49 31.73 8.61
CA GLU A 213 9.70 32.84 9.14
C GLU A 213 10.20 34.15 8.55
N LEU A 214 9.29 34.86 7.88
CA LEU A 214 9.57 36.11 7.20
C LEU A 214 8.89 37.27 7.94
N SER A 215 9.62 38.36 8.06
CA SER A 215 9.16 39.65 8.60
C SER A 215 9.22 40.71 7.49
N ALA A 216 8.32 41.69 7.57
CA ALA A 216 8.36 42.87 6.71
C ALA A 216 9.41 43.89 7.18
N ASP A 217 9.70 43.90 8.48
CA ASP A 217 10.65 44.80 9.12
C ASP A 217 11.89 44.06 9.65
N PRO A 218 13.09 44.67 9.60
CA PRO A 218 14.31 44.11 10.17
C PRO A 218 14.28 44.06 11.69
N GLU A 219 15.03 43.14 12.28
CA GLU A 219 15.32 43.16 13.72
C GLU A 219 16.22 44.37 14.06
N ALA A 220 15.89 45.07 15.14
CA ALA A 220 16.65 46.23 15.59
C ALA A 220 18.08 45.85 16.00
N GLY A 221 19.05 46.72 15.65
CA GLY A 221 20.45 46.57 16.05
C GLY A 221 21.28 45.60 15.21
N ILE A 222 20.74 45.07 14.10
CA ILE A 222 21.53 44.27 13.15
C ILE A 222 21.99 45.16 11.97
N PRO A 223 23.30 45.30 11.71
CA PRO A 223 23.80 46.05 10.57
C PRO A 223 23.48 45.36 9.25
N PHE A 224 23.52 46.09 8.13
CA PHE A 224 23.28 45.54 6.79
C PHE A 224 24.58 45.30 6.02
N GLY A 225 24.63 44.20 5.26
CA GLY A 225 25.67 43.97 4.27
C GLY A 225 25.43 44.79 2.99
N GLU A 226 26.43 44.81 2.13
CA GLU A 226 26.34 45.48 0.82
C GLU A 226 25.30 44.81 -0.07
N LEU A 227 24.42 45.60 -0.69
CA LEU A 227 23.45 45.12 -1.69
C LEU A 227 24.11 45.07 -3.08
N PRO A 228 24.22 43.89 -3.72
CA PRO A 228 24.81 43.80 -5.06
C PRO A 228 24.01 44.59 -6.08
N GLY A 229 24.70 45.29 -6.99
CA GLY A 229 24.05 46.14 -7.99
C GLY A 229 23.06 45.41 -8.89
N ALA A 230 23.22 44.10 -9.09
CA ALA A 230 22.26 43.27 -9.82
C ALA A 230 20.91 43.11 -9.08
N ALA A 231 20.92 43.07 -7.74
CA ALA A 231 19.73 42.94 -6.90
C ALA A 231 18.91 44.23 -6.83
N ALA A 232 19.54 45.37 -7.12
CA ALA A 232 18.88 46.67 -7.26
C ALA A 232 18.20 46.87 -8.64
N ARG A 233 18.15 45.85 -9.51
CA ARG A 233 17.52 45.95 -10.84
C ARG A 233 16.30 45.03 -10.91
N PRO A 234 15.07 45.55 -11.08
CA PRO A 234 13.86 44.72 -11.21
C PRO A 234 13.93 43.70 -12.36
N GLY A 235 14.62 44.03 -13.45
CA GLY A 235 14.81 43.12 -14.59
C GLY A 235 15.55 41.81 -14.24
N SER A 236 16.45 41.84 -13.24
CA SER A 236 17.19 40.67 -12.77
C SER A 236 16.28 39.60 -12.19
N TYR A 237 15.21 39.98 -11.47
CA TYR A 237 14.29 39.02 -10.86
C TYR A 237 13.51 38.20 -11.90
N ARG A 238 13.27 38.77 -13.10
CA ARG A 238 12.65 38.02 -14.20
C ARG A 238 13.59 36.94 -14.73
N SER A 239 14.87 37.26 -14.95
CA SER A 239 15.84 36.27 -15.41
C SER A 239 16.12 35.22 -14.33
N TRP A 240 16.26 35.64 -13.07
CA TRP A 240 16.46 34.74 -11.93
C TRP A 240 15.27 33.82 -11.70
N LYS A 241 14.02 34.28 -11.89
CA LYS A 241 12.83 33.42 -11.84
C LYS A 241 12.88 32.32 -12.91
N SER A 242 13.34 32.65 -14.12
CA SER A 242 13.50 31.67 -15.20
C SER A 242 14.66 30.69 -14.92
N ALA A 243 15.77 31.20 -14.41
CA ALA A 243 16.92 30.38 -14.01
C ALA A 243 16.55 29.40 -12.90
N LEU A 244 15.74 29.83 -11.92
CA LEU A 244 15.22 28.98 -10.84
C LEU A 244 14.45 27.78 -11.39
N LYS A 245 13.53 28.01 -12.34
CA LYS A 245 12.75 26.91 -12.92
C LYS A 245 13.64 25.87 -13.62
N SER A 246 14.67 26.32 -14.33
CA SER A 246 15.65 25.43 -14.97
C SER A 246 16.48 24.68 -13.93
N HIS A 247 16.95 25.37 -12.90
CA HIS A 247 17.73 24.78 -11.80
C HIS A 247 16.91 23.71 -11.06
N LEU A 248 15.66 23.99 -10.68
CA LEU A 248 14.79 23.03 -9.99
C LEU A 248 14.47 21.81 -10.85
N TYR A 249 14.27 21.99 -12.16
CA TYR A 249 14.05 20.88 -13.08
C TYR A 249 15.26 19.92 -13.15
N GLN A 250 16.48 20.46 -13.10
CA GLN A 250 17.71 19.68 -13.24
C GLN A 250 18.18 19.06 -11.91
N ASN A 251 18.05 19.81 -10.81
CA ASN A 251 18.72 19.48 -9.55
C ASN A 251 17.77 18.98 -8.45
N GLN A 252 16.46 18.92 -8.70
CA GLN A 252 15.48 18.45 -7.71
C GLN A 252 14.65 17.25 -8.19
N PRO A 253 15.27 16.16 -8.70
CA PRO A 253 14.53 14.93 -8.98
C PRO A 253 14.01 14.31 -7.67
N LEU A 254 12.84 13.67 -7.74
CA LEU A 254 12.33 12.81 -6.68
C LEU A 254 12.88 11.40 -6.89
N GLU A 255 13.52 10.86 -5.86
CA GLU A 255 13.96 9.46 -5.82
C GLU A 255 12.85 8.58 -5.26
N LEU A 256 12.52 7.53 -6.00
CA LEU A 256 11.58 6.48 -5.61
C LEU A 256 12.29 5.14 -5.68
N ARG A 257 11.81 4.19 -4.88
CA ARG A 257 12.25 2.80 -4.91
C ARG A 257 11.21 1.94 -5.61
N ARG A 258 11.65 0.94 -6.37
CA ARG A 258 10.76 0.06 -7.12
C ARG A 258 11.19 -1.39 -6.96
N CYS A 259 10.22 -2.25 -6.66
CA CYS A 259 10.35 -3.70 -6.78
C CYS A 259 9.67 -4.13 -8.08
N ALA A 260 10.45 -4.37 -9.14
CA ALA A 260 9.93 -4.70 -10.45
C ALA A 260 9.12 -6.01 -10.49
N PRO A 261 9.55 -7.12 -9.84
CA PRO A 261 8.81 -8.38 -9.82
C PRO A 261 7.39 -8.25 -9.26
N LEU A 262 7.22 -7.45 -8.20
CA LEU A 262 5.93 -7.22 -7.54
C LEU A 262 5.15 -6.02 -8.10
N LYS A 263 5.79 -5.22 -8.97
CA LYS A 263 5.23 -3.98 -9.53
C LYS A 263 4.81 -2.97 -8.45
N VAL A 264 5.54 -2.95 -7.33
CA VAL A 264 5.33 -2.01 -6.22
C VAL A 264 6.38 -0.89 -6.31
N VAL A 265 5.93 0.35 -6.07
CA VAL A 265 6.76 1.56 -6.05
C VAL A 265 6.58 2.24 -4.69
N SER A 266 7.65 2.87 -4.20
CA SER A 266 7.63 3.60 -2.94
C SER A 266 6.81 4.88 -3.04
N GLU A 267 6.38 5.37 -1.90
CA GLU A 267 5.81 6.71 -1.79
C GLU A 267 6.91 7.79 -1.79
N ALA A 268 6.51 9.03 -2.04
CA ALA A 268 7.42 10.17 -2.04
C ALA A 268 7.96 10.42 -0.62
N GLY A 269 9.28 10.34 -0.44
CA GLY A 269 9.93 10.52 0.88
C GLY A 269 9.82 9.30 1.80
N GLU A 270 9.30 8.16 1.32
CA GLU A 270 9.26 6.92 2.09
C GLU A 270 10.67 6.43 2.42
N SER A 271 10.88 5.99 3.67
CA SER A 271 12.15 5.41 4.07
C SER A 271 12.36 4.05 3.39
N GLU A 272 13.61 3.64 3.21
CA GLU A 272 13.90 2.32 2.64
C GLU A 272 13.34 1.18 3.51
N GLY A 273 13.41 1.34 4.84
CA GLY A 273 12.88 0.35 5.79
C GLY A 273 11.38 0.15 5.63
N ASP A 274 10.61 1.23 5.57
CA ASP A 274 9.15 1.18 5.41
C ASP A 274 8.78 0.56 4.05
N PHE A 275 9.50 0.95 3.00
CA PHE A 275 9.28 0.36 1.68
C PHE A 275 9.59 -1.15 1.66
N ARG A 276 10.67 -1.60 2.33
CA ARG A 276 11.00 -3.02 2.46
C ARG A 276 9.92 -3.81 3.21
N VAL A 277 9.28 -3.21 4.22
CA VAL A 277 8.16 -3.84 4.93
C VAL A 277 6.98 -4.05 3.97
N ARG A 278 6.62 -3.04 3.18
CA ARG A 278 5.56 -3.18 2.16
C ARG A 278 5.89 -4.20 1.08
N VAL A 279 7.15 -4.26 0.64
CA VAL A 279 7.61 -5.27 -0.32
C VAL A 279 7.45 -6.69 0.26
N ARG A 280 7.77 -6.90 1.54
CA ARG A 280 7.56 -8.20 2.22
C ARG A 280 6.10 -8.60 2.29
N GLU A 281 5.22 -7.67 2.61
CA GLU A 281 3.77 -7.90 2.64
C GLU A 281 3.26 -8.27 1.24
N ALA A 282 3.56 -7.45 0.23
CA ALA A 282 3.19 -7.71 -1.16
C ALA A 282 3.77 -9.03 -1.70
N ALA A 283 4.96 -9.44 -1.26
CA ALA A 283 5.55 -10.73 -1.63
C ALA A 283 4.75 -11.91 -1.07
N ARG A 284 4.31 -11.81 0.19
CA ARG A 284 3.46 -12.84 0.83
C ARG A 284 2.11 -12.94 0.14
N ASP A 285 1.46 -11.80 -0.10
CA ASP A 285 0.16 -11.77 -0.77
C ASP A 285 0.25 -12.37 -2.19
N ALA A 286 1.30 -12.00 -2.94
CA ALA A 286 1.54 -12.54 -4.28
C ALA A 286 1.83 -14.05 -4.25
N ARG A 287 2.64 -14.50 -3.29
CA ARG A 287 2.94 -15.92 -3.09
C ARG A 287 1.68 -16.71 -2.76
N ASP A 288 0.89 -16.24 -1.81
CA ASP A 288 -0.30 -16.96 -1.34
C ASP A 288 -1.34 -17.06 -2.46
N LEU A 289 -1.54 -15.99 -3.23
CA LEU A 289 -2.38 -16.01 -4.42
C LEU A 289 -1.90 -17.01 -5.48
N GLU A 290 -0.60 -17.08 -5.77
CA GLU A 290 -0.07 -18.02 -6.74
C GLU A 290 -0.09 -19.47 -6.21
N LEU A 291 0.10 -19.68 -4.90
CA LEU A 291 -0.06 -20.99 -4.26
C LEU A 291 -1.49 -21.49 -4.34
N ASP A 292 -2.49 -20.64 -4.15
CA ASP A 292 -3.89 -21.02 -4.26
C ASP A 292 -4.25 -21.39 -5.70
N LYS A 293 -3.78 -20.61 -6.69
CA LYS A 293 -3.91 -21.00 -8.12
C LYS A 293 -3.22 -22.33 -8.41
N LEU A 294 -2.04 -22.56 -7.84
CA LEU A 294 -1.32 -23.82 -8.01
C LEU A 294 -2.12 -24.99 -7.41
N ARG A 295 -2.64 -24.83 -6.19
CA ARG A 295 -3.51 -25.79 -5.52
C ARG A 295 -4.75 -26.11 -6.34
N ASP A 296 -5.45 -25.11 -6.88
CA ASP A 296 -6.65 -25.32 -7.69
C ASP A 296 -6.36 -26.13 -8.96
N ARG A 297 -5.24 -25.83 -9.64
CA ARG A 297 -4.79 -26.58 -10.82
C ARG A 297 -4.50 -28.04 -10.48
N TYR A 298 -3.79 -28.30 -9.40
CA TYR A 298 -3.42 -29.67 -9.01
C TYR A 298 -4.59 -30.44 -8.38
N ALA A 299 -5.46 -29.80 -7.61
CA ALA A 299 -6.68 -30.41 -7.07
C ALA A 299 -7.55 -30.98 -8.21
N THR A 300 -7.69 -30.24 -9.31
CA THR A 300 -8.43 -30.71 -10.49
C THR A 300 -7.76 -31.92 -11.15
N LYS A 301 -6.42 -31.92 -11.27
CA LYS A 301 -5.67 -33.04 -11.87
C LYS A 301 -5.70 -34.28 -10.97
N LEU A 302 -5.50 -34.12 -9.65
CA LEU A 302 -5.53 -35.18 -8.65
C LEU A 302 -6.91 -35.82 -8.55
N ALA A 303 -7.98 -35.02 -8.49
CA ALA A 303 -9.34 -35.55 -8.49
C ALA A 303 -9.64 -36.42 -9.73
N ARG A 304 -9.09 -36.04 -10.90
CA ARG A 304 -9.23 -36.82 -12.13
C ARG A 304 -8.48 -38.15 -12.06
N ILE A 305 -7.28 -38.18 -11.48
CA ILE A 305 -6.51 -39.44 -11.37
C ILE A 305 -7.07 -40.34 -10.28
N ASP A 306 -7.49 -39.80 -9.14
CA ASP A 306 -8.17 -40.53 -8.07
C ASP A 306 -9.48 -41.17 -8.55
N ALA A 307 -10.21 -40.49 -9.44
CA ALA A 307 -11.39 -41.09 -10.09
C ALA A 307 -11.04 -42.24 -11.04
N LYS A 308 -9.85 -42.25 -11.66
CA LYS A 308 -9.38 -43.37 -12.48
C LYS A 308 -8.87 -44.51 -11.61
N ILE A 309 -8.13 -44.21 -10.54
CA ILE A 309 -7.62 -45.17 -9.56
C ILE A 309 -8.78 -45.95 -8.96
N ARG A 310 -9.81 -45.26 -8.44
CA ARG A 310 -11.02 -45.92 -7.91
C ARG A 310 -11.67 -46.89 -8.90
N LYS A 311 -11.78 -46.50 -10.18
CA LYS A 311 -12.32 -47.38 -11.23
C LYS A 311 -11.41 -48.57 -11.54
N ALA A 312 -10.09 -48.40 -11.40
CA ALA A 312 -9.13 -49.48 -11.60
C ALA A 312 -9.14 -50.45 -10.41
N GLU A 313 -9.20 -49.95 -9.17
CA GLU A 313 -9.40 -50.76 -7.95
C GLU A 313 -10.69 -51.58 -8.04
N GLU A 314 -11.82 -50.95 -8.38
CA GLU A 314 -13.09 -51.64 -8.59
C GLU A 314 -13.02 -52.73 -9.68
N LYS A 315 -12.13 -52.58 -10.66
CA LYS A 315 -11.90 -53.59 -11.70
C LYS A 315 -11.06 -54.74 -11.17
N VAL A 316 -9.97 -54.46 -10.46
CA VAL A 316 -9.14 -55.48 -9.81
C VAL A 316 -9.99 -56.33 -8.87
N ASP A 317 -10.74 -55.70 -7.97
CA ASP A 317 -11.64 -56.38 -7.02
C ASP A 317 -12.66 -57.28 -7.73
N ARG A 318 -13.19 -56.80 -8.86
CA ARG A 318 -14.16 -57.57 -9.66
C ARG A 318 -13.51 -58.81 -10.28
N GLU A 319 -12.35 -58.67 -10.92
CA GLU A 319 -11.63 -59.78 -11.56
C GLU A 319 -11.16 -60.80 -10.50
N GLU A 320 -10.66 -60.34 -9.34
CA GLU A 320 -10.32 -61.21 -8.21
C GLU A 320 -11.53 -61.98 -7.67
N SER A 321 -12.67 -61.29 -7.48
CA SER A 321 -13.90 -61.91 -6.97
C SER A 321 -14.42 -62.99 -7.92
N GLN A 322 -14.38 -62.75 -9.25
CA GLN A 322 -14.77 -63.74 -10.26
C GLN A 322 -13.86 -64.96 -10.22
N TYR A 323 -12.54 -64.76 -10.15
CA TYR A 323 -11.57 -65.84 -10.00
C TYR A 323 -11.81 -66.66 -8.71
N SER A 324 -12.15 -65.99 -7.60
CA SER A 324 -12.44 -66.65 -6.32
C SER A 324 -13.75 -67.47 -6.33
N GLN A 325 -14.82 -66.93 -6.93
CA GLN A 325 -16.11 -67.64 -7.05
C GLN A 325 -16.01 -68.84 -8.00
N GLN A 326 -15.21 -68.73 -9.05
CA GLN A 326 -14.98 -69.82 -9.99
C GLN A 326 -14.09 -70.91 -9.40
N LYS A 327 -13.17 -70.56 -8.49
CA LYS A 327 -12.54 -71.53 -7.58
C LYS A 327 -13.56 -72.22 -6.68
N MET A 328 -14.53 -71.49 -6.12
CA MET A 328 -15.59 -72.08 -5.29
C MET A 328 -16.48 -73.04 -6.11
N GLN A 329 -16.72 -72.76 -7.41
CA GLN A 329 -17.42 -73.66 -8.33
C GLN A 329 -16.55 -74.83 -8.85
N THR A 330 -15.22 -74.72 -8.77
CA THR A 330 -14.27 -75.78 -9.13
C THR A 330 -13.85 -76.62 -7.92
N ALA A 331 -14.11 -76.15 -6.71
CA ALA A 331 -13.84 -76.81 -5.44
C ALA A 331 -15.03 -77.64 -4.97
N ILE A 332 -15.58 -78.49 -5.84
CA ILE A 332 -16.37 -79.65 -5.45
C ILE A 332 -15.92 -80.81 -6.36
N SER A 333 -15.52 -81.91 -5.73
CA SER A 333 -15.02 -83.19 -6.29
C SER A 333 -13.54 -83.28 -6.70
N VAL A 334 -12.64 -83.22 -5.72
CA VAL A 334 -11.57 -84.23 -5.59
C VAL A 334 -11.52 -84.64 -4.12
N GLY A 335 -12.33 -85.63 -3.77
CA GLY A 335 -12.53 -86.07 -2.40
C GLY A 335 -13.35 -87.36 -2.32
N ALA A 336 -13.03 -88.32 -3.18
CA ALA A 336 -13.31 -89.74 -2.92
C ALA A 336 -12.39 -90.58 -3.83
N SER A 337 -11.61 -91.48 -3.23
CA SER A 337 -10.80 -92.52 -3.87
C SER A 337 -9.51 -91.97 -4.50
N VAL A 338 -8.29 -92.29 -4.05
CA VAL A 338 -7.76 -93.61 -3.68
C VAL A 338 -6.47 -93.43 -2.87
N LEU A 339 -6.52 -93.75 -1.57
CA LEU A 339 -5.48 -94.54 -0.91
C LEU A 339 -5.86 -96.00 -1.18
N ASP A 340 -5.33 -96.58 -2.26
CA ASP A 340 -5.42 -98.02 -2.59
C ASP A 340 -4.75 -98.30 -3.95
N ALA A 341 -3.42 -98.38 -3.95
CA ALA A 341 -2.65 -99.08 -4.98
C ALA A 341 -1.20 -99.36 -4.52
N PHE A 342 -1.04 -99.92 -3.33
CA PHE A 342 -0.12 -101.05 -3.17
C PHE A 342 -0.93 -102.29 -3.54
N LEU A 343 -0.34 -103.20 -4.33
CA LEU A 343 -0.83 -104.51 -4.79
C LEU A 343 -1.45 -104.53 -6.20
N GLY A 344 -0.64 -105.04 -7.13
CA GLY A 344 -1.01 -105.24 -8.53
C GLY A 344 -2.08 -106.32 -8.75
N ARG A 345 -2.54 -106.42 -10.01
CA ARG A 345 -2.46 -107.61 -10.90
C ARG A 345 -3.63 -107.62 -11.91
N LYS A 346 -3.25 -107.51 -13.19
CA LYS A 346 -3.83 -108.09 -14.42
C LYS A 346 -5.29 -107.81 -14.87
N LYS A 347 -5.32 -107.37 -16.14
CA LYS A 347 -6.09 -107.84 -17.31
C LYS A 347 -7.50 -107.27 -17.61
N LEU A 348 -7.51 -106.52 -18.73
CA LEU A 348 -8.38 -106.59 -19.92
C LEU A 348 -9.89 -106.32 -19.77
N SER A 349 -10.36 -105.28 -20.48
CA SER A 349 -11.35 -105.47 -21.57
C SER A 349 -11.43 -104.22 -22.45
N ARG A 350 -11.44 -104.46 -23.78
CA ARG A 350 -11.69 -103.49 -24.86
C ARG A 350 -13.19 -103.27 -24.96
N THR A 351 -13.70 -102.04 -24.87
CA THR A 351 -14.62 -101.41 -25.85
C THR A 351 -15.06 -100.01 -25.43
N SER A 352 -15.39 -99.18 -26.43
CA SER A 352 -15.91 -97.80 -26.38
C SER A 352 -14.87 -96.68 -26.26
N MET A 353 -14.14 -96.52 -27.36
CA MET A 353 -13.63 -95.25 -27.84
C MET A 353 -14.84 -94.34 -28.13
N GLY A 354 -14.98 -93.21 -27.42
CA GLY A 354 -16.04 -92.24 -27.69
C GLY A 354 -16.43 -91.38 -26.48
N ARG A 355 -15.49 -90.54 -26.00
CA ARG A 355 -15.70 -89.29 -25.24
C ARG A 355 -14.38 -88.86 -24.59
N ALA A 356 -13.58 -88.10 -25.32
CA ALA A 356 -12.39 -87.46 -24.77
C ALA A 356 -12.14 -86.12 -25.47
N THR A 357 -12.92 -85.08 -25.12
CA THR A 357 -12.68 -83.71 -25.59
C THR A 357 -12.96 -82.59 -24.55
N THR A 358 -13.29 -82.89 -23.30
CA THR A 358 -13.73 -81.84 -22.34
C THR A 358 -12.72 -81.48 -21.25
N ALA A 359 -11.52 -82.08 -21.22
CA ALA A 359 -10.53 -81.79 -20.18
C ALA A 359 -9.39 -80.82 -20.59
N MET A 360 -9.26 -80.46 -21.88
CA MET A 360 -8.20 -79.54 -22.35
C MET A 360 -8.62 -78.06 -22.45
N ARG A 361 -9.89 -77.72 -22.20
CA ARG A 361 -10.37 -76.32 -22.20
C ARG A 361 -10.44 -75.65 -20.82
N GLY A 362 -10.21 -76.39 -19.74
CA GLY A 362 -10.23 -75.84 -18.36
C GLY A 362 -8.94 -75.12 -17.97
N ALA A 363 -7.78 -75.66 -18.38
CA ALA A 363 -6.47 -75.09 -18.04
C ALA A 363 -6.19 -73.73 -18.71
N GLY A 364 -6.68 -73.51 -19.93
CA GLY A 364 -6.51 -72.24 -20.65
C GLY A 364 -7.42 -71.11 -20.18
N ARG A 365 -8.54 -71.40 -19.50
CA ARG A 365 -9.43 -70.37 -18.93
C ARG A 365 -8.90 -69.80 -17.63
N ALA A 366 -8.47 -70.67 -16.71
CA ALA A 366 -7.83 -70.25 -15.47
C ALA A 366 -6.50 -69.49 -15.68
N SER A 367 -5.76 -69.77 -16.77
CA SER A 367 -4.59 -68.97 -17.16
C SER A 367 -4.97 -67.57 -17.64
N ARG A 368 -6.03 -67.44 -18.45
CA ARG A 368 -6.49 -66.14 -18.97
C ARG A 368 -7.03 -65.23 -17.88
N GLU A 369 -7.80 -65.77 -16.93
CA GLU A 369 -8.32 -65.02 -15.78
C GLU A 369 -7.19 -64.47 -14.90
N ARG A 370 -6.08 -65.22 -14.72
CA ARG A 370 -4.87 -64.70 -14.04
C ARG A 370 -4.19 -63.59 -14.84
N ASP A 371 -4.12 -63.73 -16.16
CA ASP A 371 -3.57 -62.70 -17.04
C ASP A 371 -4.47 -61.44 -17.10
N ASP A 372 -5.77 -61.56 -16.85
CA ASP A 372 -6.72 -60.45 -16.74
C ASP A 372 -6.56 -59.69 -15.41
N ILE A 373 -6.45 -60.40 -14.28
CA ILE A 373 -6.13 -59.80 -12.96
C ILE A 373 -4.79 -59.05 -13.03
N ARG A 374 -3.73 -59.70 -13.52
CA ARG A 374 -2.40 -59.08 -13.63
C ARG A 374 -2.44 -57.79 -14.45
N ARG A 375 -3.14 -57.78 -15.59
CA ARG A 375 -3.27 -56.56 -16.41
C ARG A 375 -4.06 -55.45 -15.72
N ALA A 376 -5.04 -55.80 -14.88
CA ALA A 376 -5.78 -54.82 -14.08
C ALA A 376 -4.90 -54.22 -12.98
N GLU A 377 -4.10 -55.05 -12.30
CA GLU A 377 -3.11 -54.62 -11.30
C GLU A 377 -2.02 -53.72 -11.91
N GLU A 378 -1.43 -54.10 -13.04
CA GLU A 378 -0.43 -53.29 -13.78
C GLU A 378 -1.01 -51.91 -14.17
N SER A 379 -2.29 -51.87 -14.56
CA SER A 379 -2.97 -50.61 -14.88
C SER A 379 -3.21 -49.74 -13.63
N LEU A 380 -3.51 -50.35 -12.48
CA LEU A 380 -3.67 -49.65 -11.22
C LEU A 380 -2.31 -49.10 -10.74
N GLU A 381 -1.26 -49.91 -10.79
CA GLU A 381 0.11 -49.51 -10.47
C GLU A 381 0.56 -48.32 -11.31
N THR A 382 0.30 -48.35 -12.62
CA THR A 382 0.60 -47.22 -13.52
C THR A 382 -0.12 -45.93 -13.10
N LEU A 383 -1.39 -46.02 -12.68
CA LEU A 383 -2.16 -44.86 -12.23
C LEU A 383 -1.67 -44.32 -10.87
N LEU A 384 -1.28 -45.21 -9.95
CA LEU A 384 -0.68 -44.84 -8.68
C LEU A 384 0.67 -44.15 -8.89
N GLN A 385 1.51 -44.66 -9.78
CA GLN A 385 2.78 -44.02 -10.13
C GLN A 385 2.57 -42.61 -10.70
N GLN A 386 1.64 -42.45 -11.64
CA GLN A 386 1.29 -41.14 -12.19
C GLN A 386 0.77 -40.16 -11.12
N LYS A 387 0.08 -40.65 -10.08
CA LYS A 387 -0.34 -39.82 -8.96
C LYS A 387 0.86 -39.35 -8.14
N THR A 388 1.77 -40.25 -7.78
CA THR A 388 2.99 -39.91 -7.05
C THR A 388 3.84 -38.89 -7.81
N GLU A 389 4.06 -39.10 -9.12
CA GLU A 389 4.80 -38.14 -9.96
C GLU A 389 4.15 -36.75 -9.96
N MET A 390 2.81 -36.69 -9.97
CA MET A 390 2.07 -35.43 -9.92
C MET A 390 2.16 -34.74 -8.55
N GLU A 391 2.20 -35.50 -7.45
CA GLU A 391 2.40 -34.99 -6.10
C GLU A 391 3.83 -34.44 -5.93
N GLU A 392 4.84 -35.10 -6.49
CA GLU A 392 6.22 -34.63 -6.53
C GLU A 392 6.39 -33.35 -7.37
N GLU A 393 5.74 -33.30 -8.54
CA GLU A 393 5.72 -32.10 -9.40
C GLU A 393 5.09 -30.91 -8.64
N PHE A 394 3.97 -31.13 -7.94
CA PHE A 394 3.33 -30.10 -7.11
C PHE A 394 4.25 -29.59 -6.00
N ALA A 395 4.97 -30.50 -5.31
CA ALA A 395 5.91 -30.13 -4.24
C ALA A 395 7.09 -29.30 -4.79
N SER A 396 7.61 -29.67 -5.97
CA SER A 396 8.67 -28.96 -6.66
C SER A 396 8.24 -27.56 -7.14
N GLU A 397 7.06 -27.46 -7.78
CA GLU A 397 6.48 -26.17 -8.19
C GLU A 397 6.21 -25.26 -6.98
N THR A 398 5.72 -25.82 -5.88
CA THR A 398 5.50 -25.09 -4.62
C THR A 398 6.80 -24.49 -4.07
N THR A 399 7.89 -25.26 -4.10
CA THR A 399 9.22 -24.81 -3.63
C THR A 399 9.75 -23.70 -4.53
N THR A 400 9.71 -23.90 -5.85
CA THR A 400 10.12 -22.89 -6.84
C THR A 400 9.34 -21.58 -6.67
N LEU A 401 8.04 -21.69 -6.41
CA LEU A 401 7.17 -20.54 -6.18
C LEU A 401 7.53 -19.82 -4.88
N ARG A 402 7.82 -20.56 -3.79
CA ARG A 402 8.28 -19.98 -2.53
C ARG A 402 9.58 -19.19 -2.72
N ASP A 403 10.56 -19.77 -3.38
CA ASP A 403 11.88 -19.16 -3.59
C ASP A 403 11.78 -17.87 -4.43
N ARG A 404 10.89 -17.85 -5.42
CA ARG A 404 10.64 -16.67 -6.27
C ARG A 404 10.14 -15.46 -5.49
N PHE A 405 9.39 -15.67 -4.41
CA PHE A 405 8.82 -14.61 -3.59
C PHE A 405 9.54 -14.44 -2.25
N GLU A 406 10.75 -14.96 -2.11
CA GLU A 406 11.55 -14.78 -0.90
C GLU A 406 11.90 -13.29 -0.73
N PRO A 407 11.41 -12.61 0.34
CA PRO A 407 11.43 -11.16 0.36
C PRO A 407 12.81 -10.51 0.41
N ASP A 408 13.79 -11.19 1.00
CA ASP A 408 15.16 -10.68 1.08
C ASP A 408 15.94 -10.90 -0.23
N GLY A 409 15.43 -11.73 -1.16
CA GLY A 409 15.98 -11.92 -2.50
C GLY A 409 15.39 -10.98 -3.56
N LEU A 410 14.36 -10.20 -3.21
CA LEU A 410 13.73 -9.25 -4.14
C LEU A 410 14.56 -7.97 -4.27
N GLU A 411 15.07 -7.72 -5.48
CA GLU A 411 15.85 -6.53 -5.80
C GLU A 411 14.98 -5.26 -5.76
N ILE A 412 15.55 -4.20 -5.17
CA ILE A 412 14.96 -2.87 -5.09
C ILE A 412 15.81 -1.90 -5.90
N GLU A 413 15.21 -1.37 -6.96
CA GLU A 413 15.85 -0.42 -7.86
C GLU A 413 15.49 1.02 -7.44
N THR A 414 16.42 1.96 -7.64
CA THR A 414 16.14 3.39 -7.48
C THR A 414 15.73 4.00 -8.82
N VAL A 415 14.62 4.72 -8.84
CA VAL A 415 14.07 5.41 -10.01
C VAL A 415 13.94 6.90 -9.71
N THR A 416 14.57 7.73 -10.54
CA THR A 416 14.48 9.19 -10.43
C THR A 416 13.37 9.75 -11.32
N VAL A 417 12.65 10.74 -10.79
CA VAL A 417 11.59 11.45 -11.53
C VAL A 417 11.80 12.95 -11.36
N ALA A 418 12.13 13.65 -12.45
CA ALA A 418 12.21 15.10 -12.46
C ALA A 418 10.81 15.74 -12.29
N PRO A 419 10.70 16.94 -11.67
CA PRO A 419 9.44 17.65 -11.61
C PRO A 419 9.00 18.06 -13.03
N ARG A 420 7.69 18.15 -13.25
CA ARG A 420 7.18 18.59 -14.56
C ARG A 420 7.50 20.06 -14.76
N LYS A 421 8.30 20.39 -15.78
CA LYS A 421 8.72 21.76 -16.08
C LYS A 421 7.56 22.76 -16.21
N ALA A 422 6.42 22.32 -16.75
CA ALA A 422 5.21 23.13 -16.88
C ALA A 422 4.54 23.45 -15.53
N ASP A 423 4.72 22.57 -14.54
CA ASP A 423 4.04 22.63 -13.25
C ASP A 423 4.97 23.14 -12.12
N ILE A 424 6.18 23.60 -12.47
CA ILE A 424 7.06 24.32 -11.53
C ILE A 424 6.48 25.73 -11.33
N ALA A 425 5.82 25.91 -10.19
CA ALA A 425 5.21 27.17 -9.80
C ALA A 425 6.13 27.90 -8.81
N VAL A 426 6.57 29.10 -9.19
CA VAL A 426 7.29 30.02 -8.30
C VAL A 426 6.24 31.00 -7.76
N GLN A 427 5.76 30.73 -6.55
CA GLN A 427 4.69 31.46 -5.89
C GLN A 427 5.17 32.86 -5.50
N ARG A 428 6.37 32.94 -4.96
CA ARG A 428 6.98 34.17 -4.47
C ARG A 428 8.48 34.16 -4.75
N LEU A 429 9.03 35.30 -5.14
CA LEU A 429 10.46 35.51 -5.31
C LEU A 429 10.79 36.92 -4.78
N VAL A 430 11.61 36.99 -3.75
CA VAL A 430 11.92 38.24 -3.03
C VAL A 430 13.42 38.40 -2.81
N LEU A 431 13.83 39.65 -2.61
CA LEU A 431 15.08 39.96 -1.94
C LEU A 431 14.90 39.65 -0.45
N ALA A 432 15.67 38.70 0.06
CA ALA A 432 15.66 38.35 1.47
C ALA A 432 16.94 38.84 2.17
N TRP A 433 16.80 39.25 3.42
CA TRP A 433 17.93 39.56 4.30
C TRP A 433 18.07 38.47 5.36
N LEU A 434 19.24 37.81 5.37
CA LEU A 434 19.55 36.74 6.33
C LEU A 434 20.44 37.26 7.47
N PRO A 435 20.02 37.13 8.73
CA PRO A 435 20.82 37.54 9.88
C PRO A 435 21.86 36.47 10.27
N GLY A 436 23.05 36.89 10.72
CA GLY A 436 24.09 36.01 11.26
C GLY A 436 24.86 35.18 10.21
N PRO A 437 25.77 34.25 10.62
CA PRO A 437 26.49 33.37 9.71
C PRO A 437 25.56 32.30 9.14
N VAL A 438 25.83 31.84 7.91
CA VAL A 438 25.07 30.74 7.29
C VAL A 438 25.83 29.51 7.71
N ASP A 439 25.39 28.85 8.77
CA ASP A 439 25.77 27.45 8.93
C ASP A 439 25.09 26.68 7.80
N ALA A 440 25.93 25.99 7.03
CA ALA A 440 25.58 25.15 5.89
C ALA A 440 24.77 23.92 6.32
#